data_AF-A0A3L7PRE7-F1
#
_entry.id   AF-A0A3L7PRE7-F1
#
_cell.length_a   1.000
_cell.length_b   1.000
_cell.length_c   1.000
_cell.angle_alpha   90.00
_cell.angle_beta   90.00
_cell.angle_gamma   90.00
#
_symmetry.space_group_name_H-M   'P 1'
#
loop_
_entity.id
_entity.type
_entity.pdbx_description
1 polymer ?
#
loop_
_entity_poly.entity_id
_entity_poly.type
_entity_poly.pdbx_seq_one_letter_code
_entity_poly.pdbx_strand_id
1 'polypeptide(L)'
;MINKLAAYRGTTCDVDLEQYVIRRINGEKTAEVERANEALREMIEAVVGMLRLLTWHDFETLVGLVFSVSGWRRQGDVGGPQKTIDIEMTLPTTDERAFVQVKSSTDQAELDKYVGQFETLSYHRMFYVYHSSKKPLAEPDDDTVTVVGPHKLTEMVVEAGLVSWLIRKASQTISGWHQRARQFWSTSRRRPCMPAR
;
A
#
# COMPACT_ATOMS: atom_id res chain seq x y z
N MET A 1 -30.08 -4.48 2.69
CA MET A 1 -31.50 -4.42 2.29
C MET A 1 -32.24 -5.54 3.01
N ILE A 2 -33.18 -5.24 3.92
CA ILE A 2 -34.03 -6.26 4.57
C ILE A 2 -35.30 -6.38 3.70
N ASN A 3 -35.52 -7.53 3.08
CA ASN A 3 -36.61 -7.78 2.12
C ASN A 3 -37.62 -8.81 2.64
N LYS A 4 -38.08 -8.66 3.88
CA LYS A 4 -39.27 -9.34 4.40
C LYS A 4 -40.29 -8.33 4.88
N LEU A 5 -41.04 -7.78 3.94
CA LEU A 5 -42.30 -7.09 4.22
C LEU A 5 -43.35 -7.70 3.30
N ALA A 6 -43.88 -8.86 3.71
CA ALA A 6 -45.11 -9.36 3.12
C ALA A 6 -46.27 -8.61 3.77
N ALA A 7 -46.96 -7.78 2.97
CA ALA A 7 -48.24 -7.14 3.24
C ALA A 7 -48.32 -6.30 4.55
N TYR A 8 -47.90 -5.03 4.44
CA TYR A 8 -48.21 -4.01 5.45
C TYR A 8 -49.72 -3.76 5.53
N ARG A 9 -50.36 -4.27 6.59
CA ARG A 9 -51.65 -3.81 7.12
C ARG A 9 -51.40 -3.35 8.55
N GLY A 10 -51.92 -2.17 8.89
CA GLY A 10 -51.68 -1.47 10.16
C GLY A 10 -52.08 -2.28 11.40
N THR A 11 -51.18 -3.14 11.82
CA THR A 11 -51.13 -3.76 13.14
C THR A 11 -49.71 -3.54 13.62
N THR A 12 -49.54 -3.00 14.83
CA THR A 12 -48.25 -2.95 15.54
C THR A 12 -47.65 -4.35 15.51
N CYS A 13 -46.73 -4.60 14.57
CA CYS A 13 -46.04 -5.87 14.51
C CYS A 13 -45.14 -5.90 15.73
N ASP A 14 -45.40 -6.85 16.62
CA ASP A 14 -44.43 -7.28 17.59
C ASP A 14 -43.26 -7.87 16.82
N VAL A 15 -42.20 -7.08 16.66
CA VAL A 15 -41.02 -7.50 15.94
C VAL A 15 -40.13 -8.19 16.96
N ASP A 16 -40.00 -9.51 16.87
CA ASP A 16 -39.02 -10.33 17.65
C ASP A 16 -37.55 -9.88 17.49
N LEU A 17 -37.32 -8.83 16.72
CA LEU A 17 -36.05 -8.17 16.44
C LEU A 17 -36.00 -6.74 16.99
N GLU A 18 -36.91 -6.31 17.88
CA GLU A 18 -36.92 -4.95 18.44
C GLU A 18 -35.53 -4.57 18.98
N GLN A 19 -34.91 -5.45 19.78
CA GLN A 19 -33.55 -5.23 20.27
C GLN A 19 -32.50 -5.20 19.15
N TYR A 20 -32.66 -5.99 18.09
CA TYR A 20 -31.76 -5.95 16.94
C TYR A 20 -31.87 -4.65 16.16
N VAL A 21 -33.09 -4.14 15.97
CA VAL A 21 -33.38 -2.87 15.29
C VAL A 21 -32.87 -1.70 16.12
N ILE A 22 -33.12 -1.69 17.44
CA ILE A 22 -32.60 -0.67 18.36
C ILE A 22 -31.06 -0.65 18.32
N ARG A 23 -30.40 -1.81 18.46
CA ARG A 23 -28.92 -1.91 18.37
C ARG A 23 -28.40 -1.35 17.05
N ARG A 24 -29.05 -1.67 15.93
CA ARG A 24 -28.64 -1.21 14.59
C ARG A 24 -28.88 0.29 14.38
N ILE A 25 -30.00 0.84 14.88
CA ILE A 25 -30.29 2.28 14.86
C ILE A 25 -29.27 3.04 15.72
N ASN A 26 -28.90 2.49 16.86
CA ASN A 26 -27.91 3.08 17.77
C ASN A 26 -26.46 2.89 17.27
N GLY A 27 -26.24 2.16 16.17
CA GLY A 27 -24.90 1.85 15.67
C GLY A 27 -24.10 0.91 16.58
N GLU A 28 -24.77 0.19 17.49
CA GLU A 28 -24.15 -0.77 18.39
C GLU A 28 -23.64 -1.97 17.59
N LYS A 29 -22.31 -2.04 17.44
CA LYS A 29 -21.63 -3.18 16.82
C LYS A 29 -21.65 -4.37 17.77
N THR A 30 -21.84 -5.55 17.22
CA THR A 30 -21.70 -6.82 17.95
C THR A 30 -20.27 -6.99 18.45
N ALA A 31 -20.07 -7.72 19.55
CA ALA A 31 -18.75 -7.98 20.12
C ALA A 31 -17.80 -8.67 19.11
N GLU A 32 -18.33 -9.49 18.21
CA GLU A 32 -17.59 -10.12 17.12
C GLU A 32 -17.02 -9.10 16.13
N VAL A 33 -17.83 -8.10 15.74
CA VAL A 33 -17.42 -7.02 14.83
C VAL A 33 -16.37 -6.11 15.49
N GLU A 34 -16.53 -5.79 16.77
CA GLU A 34 -15.52 -5.02 17.51
C GLU A 34 -14.19 -5.77 17.61
N ARG A 35 -14.23 -7.07 17.96
CA ARG A 35 -13.01 -7.91 17.96
C ARG A 35 -12.34 -7.97 16.59
N ALA A 36 -13.12 -8.09 15.52
CA ALA A 36 -12.59 -8.11 14.17
C ALA A 36 -11.95 -6.76 13.78
N ASN A 37 -12.57 -5.63 14.13
CA ASN A 37 -12.01 -4.31 13.88
C ASN A 37 -10.69 -4.10 14.62
N GLU A 38 -10.61 -4.56 15.87
CA GLU A 38 -9.38 -4.45 16.66
C GLU A 38 -8.26 -5.29 16.07
N ALA A 39 -8.53 -6.56 15.74
CA ALA A 39 -7.54 -7.42 15.07
C ALA A 39 -7.09 -6.84 13.72
N LEU A 40 -7.99 -6.19 12.97
CA LEU A 40 -7.66 -5.50 11.73
C LEU A 40 -6.71 -4.32 11.98
N ARG A 41 -6.95 -3.51 13.01
CA ARG A 41 -6.04 -2.40 13.39
C ARG A 41 -4.66 -2.92 13.77
N GLU A 42 -4.59 -3.97 14.58
CA GLU A 42 -3.32 -4.60 14.95
C GLU A 42 -2.56 -5.11 13.71
N MET A 43 -3.29 -5.71 12.75
CA MET A 43 -2.70 -6.18 11.50
C MET A 43 -2.19 -5.02 10.63
N ILE A 44 -2.93 -3.91 10.55
CA ILE A 44 -2.50 -2.70 9.84
C ILE A 44 -1.17 -2.19 10.42
N GLU A 45 -1.07 -2.03 11.74
CA GLU A 45 0.17 -1.56 12.37
C GLU A 45 1.35 -2.53 12.13
N ALA A 46 1.11 -3.83 12.19
CA ALA A 46 2.12 -4.84 11.88
C ALA A 46 2.60 -4.75 10.42
N VAL A 47 1.67 -4.53 9.48
CA VAL A 47 1.99 -4.38 8.04
C VAL A 47 2.82 -3.12 7.80
N VAL A 48 2.50 -1.98 8.44
CA VAL A 48 3.33 -0.77 8.36
C VAL A 48 4.78 -1.07 8.75
N GLY A 49 4.99 -1.85 9.81
CA GLY A 49 6.31 -2.32 10.22
C GLY A 49 7.00 -3.17 9.15
N MET A 50 6.28 -4.08 8.51
CA MET A 50 6.82 -4.95 7.44
C MET A 50 7.18 -4.19 6.16
N LEU A 51 6.43 -3.14 5.79
CA LEU A 51 6.74 -2.30 4.62
C LEU A 51 8.15 -1.72 4.71
N ARG A 52 8.58 -1.31 5.91
CA ARG A 52 9.91 -0.74 6.17
C ARG A 52 11.06 -1.74 6.03
N LEU A 53 10.76 -3.04 6.04
CA LEU A 53 11.75 -4.11 5.88
C LEU A 53 12.01 -4.45 4.41
N LEU A 54 11.19 -3.95 3.49
CA LEU A 54 11.34 -4.24 2.07
C LEU A 54 12.56 -3.55 1.47
N THR A 55 13.18 -4.22 0.51
CA THR A 55 14.14 -3.57 -0.39
C THR A 55 13.39 -2.59 -1.28
N TRP A 56 14.09 -1.61 -1.85
CA TRP A 56 13.47 -0.67 -2.79
C TRP A 56 12.77 -1.39 -3.95
N HIS A 57 13.35 -2.45 -4.50
CA HIS A 57 12.76 -3.23 -5.59
C HIS A 57 11.53 -4.05 -5.16
N ASP A 58 11.56 -4.69 -3.98
CA ASP A 58 10.39 -5.40 -3.48
C ASP A 58 9.25 -4.43 -3.14
N PHE A 59 9.58 -3.21 -2.68
CA PHE A 59 8.59 -2.16 -2.43
C PHE A 59 7.92 -1.69 -3.71
N GLU A 60 8.69 -1.40 -4.77
CA GLU A 60 8.14 -1.08 -6.11
C GLU A 60 7.25 -2.22 -6.63
N THR A 61 7.69 -3.47 -6.45
CA THR A 61 6.90 -4.65 -6.84
C THR A 61 5.58 -4.73 -6.08
N LEU A 62 5.60 -4.50 -4.76
CA LEU A 62 4.38 -4.49 -3.94
C LEU A 62 3.39 -3.43 -4.42
N VAL A 63 3.88 -2.20 -4.66
CA VAL A 63 3.06 -1.10 -5.16
C VAL A 63 2.43 -1.49 -6.50
N GLY A 64 3.23 -2.03 -7.43
CA GLY A 64 2.70 -2.52 -8.71
C GLY A 64 1.62 -3.59 -8.56
N LEU A 65 1.77 -4.52 -7.62
CA LEU A 65 0.76 -5.55 -7.34
C LEU A 65 -0.54 -4.95 -6.78
N VAL A 66 -0.43 -4.01 -5.82
CA VAL A 66 -1.60 -3.32 -5.25
C VAL A 66 -2.41 -2.63 -6.34
N PHE A 67 -1.76 -1.82 -7.18
CA PHE A 67 -2.44 -1.13 -8.28
C PHE A 67 -3.04 -2.11 -9.30
N SER A 68 -2.36 -3.24 -9.57
CA SER A 68 -2.87 -4.27 -10.47
C SER A 68 -4.19 -4.88 -9.98
N VAL A 69 -4.33 -5.11 -8.67
CA VAL A 69 -5.58 -5.62 -8.06
C VAL A 69 -6.70 -4.58 -8.14
N SER A 70 -6.36 -3.28 -8.09
CA SER A 70 -7.32 -2.17 -8.26
C SER A 70 -7.78 -1.95 -9.71
N GLY A 71 -7.33 -2.77 -10.68
CA GLY A 71 -7.74 -2.70 -12.08
C GLY A 71 -6.81 -1.87 -12.98
N TRP A 72 -5.76 -1.26 -12.43
CA TRP A 72 -4.73 -0.61 -13.23
C TRP A 72 -3.86 -1.64 -13.95
N ARG A 73 -3.59 -1.42 -15.22
CA ARG A 73 -2.71 -2.30 -16.01
C ARG A 73 -1.37 -1.64 -16.18
N ARG A 74 -0.29 -2.30 -15.73
CA ARG A 74 1.08 -1.86 -16.00
C ARG A 74 1.31 -1.80 -17.51
N GLN A 75 1.80 -0.67 -18.00
CA GLN A 75 2.32 -0.55 -19.35
C GLN A 75 3.77 -1.03 -19.36
N GLY A 76 4.18 -1.76 -20.41
CA GLY A 76 5.60 -2.01 -20.63
C GLY A 76 6.33 -0.71 -20.98
N ASP A 77 7.66 -0.73 -21.02
CA ASP A 77 8.49 0.41 -21.44
C ASP A 77 8.22 0.77 -22.94
N VAL A 78 7.07 1.35 -23.23
CA VAL A 78 6.65 1.72 -24.59
C VAL A 78 6.81 3.23 -24.72
N GLY A 79 8.06 3.71 -24.76
CA GLY A 79 8.30 5.13 -25.07
C GLY A 79 9.59 5.75 -24.58
N GLY A 80 10.76 5.23 -24.99
CA GLY A 80 12.03 5.94 -24.85
C GLY A 80 12.46 6.26 -23.39
N PRO A 81 13.59 6.95 -23.19
CA PRO A 81 14.19 7.10 -21.87
C PRO A 81 13.52 8.21 -21.05
N GLN A 82 12.31 8.01 -20.55
CA GLN A 82 11.80 8.78 -19.40
C GLN A 82 12.35 8.16 -18.11
N LYS A 83 13.63 8.42 -17.82
CA LYS A 83 14.41 7.81 -16.72
C LYS A 83 13.90 8.09 -15.29
N THR A 84 12.79 8.79 -15.13
CA THR A 84 12.30 9.29 -13.84
C THR A 84 11.00 8.66 -13.36
N ILE A 85 10.32 7.86 -14.18
CA ILE A 85 9.07 7.20 -13.82
C ILE A 85 9.34 5.75 -13.39
N ASP A 86 8.87 5.36 -12.20
CA ASP A 86 9.08 3.99 -11.70
C ASP A 86 8.07 3.02 -12.32
N ILE A 87 6.78 3.39 -12.38
CA ILE A 87 5.71 2.53 -12.91
C ILE A 87 4.76 3.37 -13.76
N GLU A 88 4.56 2.96 -15.01
CA GLU A 88 3.51 3.49 -15.86
C GLU A 88 2.32 2.52 -15.92
N MET A 89 1.10 3.06 -15.89
CA MET A 89 -0.13 2.27 -15.87
C MET A 89 -1.28 2.95 -16.61
N THR A 90 -2.27 2.14 -16.97
CA THR A 90 -3.50 2.60 -17.61
C THR A 90 -4.70 1.90 -16.99
N LEU A 91 -5.78 2.65 -16.78
CA LEU A 91 -7.06 2.09 -16.34
C LEU A 91 -7.90 1.75 -17.59
N PRO A 92 -8.10 0.47 -17.94
CA PRO A 92 -8.69 0.09 -19.24
C PRO A 92 -10.16 0.50 -19.42
N THR A 93 -10.86 0.79 -18.33
CA THR A 93 -12.28 1.17 -18.37
C THR A 93 -12.50 2.61 -18.81
N THR A 94 -11.48 3.47 -18.66
CA THR A 94 -11.54 4.91 -18.94
C THR A 94 -10.42 5.39 -19.86
N ASP A 95 -9.51 4.49 -20.25
CA ASP A 95 -8.25 4.80 -20.94
C ASP A 95 -7.37 5.85 -20.20
N GLU A 96 -7.59 6.00 -18.90
CA GLU A 96 -6.86 6.95 -18.07
C GLU A 96 -5.41 6.47 -17.89
N ARG A 97 -4.45 7.35 -18.21
CA ARG A 97 -3.02 7.07 -18.05
C ARG A 97 -2.49 7.68 -16.77
N ALA A 98 -1.83 6.86 -15.96
CA ALA A 98 -1.19 7.32 -14.75
C ALA A 98 0.25 6.80 -14.66
N PHE A 99 1.06 7.48 -13.85
CA PHE A 99 2.32 6.92 -13.40
C PHE A 99 2.41 6.97 -11.88
N VAL A 100 3.28 6.12 -11.36
CA VAL A 100 3.55 6.00 -9.93
C VAL A 100 5.00 6.32 -9.68
N GLN A 101 5.24 7.24 -8.76
CA GLN A 101 6.54 7.44 -8.14
C GLN A 101 6.57 6.73 -6.79
N VAL A 102 7.54 5.85 -6.61
CA VAL A 102 7.71 5.00 -5.43
C VAL A 102 8.94 5.44 -4.65
N LYS A 103 8.76 5.80 -3.37
CA LYS A 103 9.84 6.27 -2.51
C LYS A 103 9.85 5.52 -1.17
N SER A 104 10.99 4.91 -0.85
CA SER A 104 11.16 4.29 0.46
C SER A 104 11.17 5.33 1.59
N SER A 105 11.82 6.47 1.35
CA SER A 105 11.86 7.63 2.27
C SER A 105 11.74 8.92 1.48
N THR A 106 11.01 9.90 2.00
CA THR A 106 10.75 11.18 1.33
C THR A 106 10.45 12.32 2.33
N ASP A 107 10.39 13.55 1.83
CA ASP A 107 9.90 14.74 2.52
C ASP A 107 9.01 15.60 1.59
N GLN A 108 8.46 16.68 2.14
CA GLN A 108 7.55 17.55 1.39
C GLN A 108 8.24 18.23 0.20
N ALA A 109 9.50 18.63 0.33
CA ALA A 109 10.21 19.34 -0.73
C ALA A 109 10.46 18.43 -1.93
N GLU A 110 10.72 17.13 -1.70
CA GLU A 110 10.80 16.16 -2.79
C GLU A 110 9.44 15.95 -3.46
N LEU A 111 8.35 15.84 -2.71
CA LEU A 111 6.98 15.76 -3.28
C LEU A 111 6.68 16.97 -4.18
N ASP A 112 6.85 18.19 -3.66
CA ASP A 112 6.55 19.42 -4.39
C ASP A 112 7.33 19.53 -5.71
N LYS A 113 8.59 19.06 -5.71
CA LYS A 113 9.42 18.98 -6.92
C LYS A 113 8.82 18.03 -7.96
N TYR A 114 8.34 16.86 -7.55
CA TYR A 114 7.73 15.89 -8.48
C TYR A 114 6.39 16.39 -9.01
N VAL A 115 5.58 17.07 -8.19
CA VAL A 115 4.33 17.71 -8.62
C VAL A 115 4.62 18.77 -9.70
N GLY A 116 5.63 19.63 -9.50
CA GLY A 116 6.01 20.61 -10.53
C GLY A 116 6.55 19.99 -11.82
N GLN A 117 7.19 18.81 -11.75
CA GLN A 117 7.60 18.07 -12.95
C GLN A 117 6.40 17.44 -13.68
N PHE A 118 5.42 16.97 -12.92
CA PHE A 118 4.22 16.32 -13.45
C PHE A 118 3.40 17.26 -14.35
N GLU A 119 3.27 18.54 -14.01
CA GLU A 119 2.58 19.54 -14.85
C GLU A 119 3.11 19.60 -16.31
N THR A 120 4.36 19.16 -16.53
CA THR A 120 4.98 19.13 -17.86
C THR A 120 4.76 17.82 -18.63
N LEU A 121 4.20 16.80 -17.99
CA LEU A 121 4.02 15.46 -18.55
C LEU A 121 2.56 15.25 -18.99
N SER A 122 2.36 14.50 -20.08
CA SER A 122 1.01 14.20 -20.61
C SER A 122 0.39 12.95 -19.97
N TYR A 123 0.19 12.99 -18.66
CA TYR A 123 -0.52 11.96 -17.89
C TYR A 123 -1.80 12.55 -17.26
N HIS A 124 -2.79 11.70 -17.05
CA HIS A 124 -4.06 12.10 -16.42
C HIS A 124 -3.95 12.11 -14.90
N ARG A 125 -3.09 11.24 -14.34
CA ARG A 125 -2.93 11.09 -12.90
C ARG A 125 -1.51 10.75 -12.49
N MET A 126 -1.12 11.24 -11.33
CA MET A 126 0.13 10.91 -10.66
C MET A 126 -0.17 10.29 -9.31
N PHE A 127 0.45 9.14 -9.02
CA PHE A 127 0.45 8.55 -7.69
C PHE A 127 1.83 8.71 -7.06
N TYR A 128 1.89 9.27 -5.86
CA TYR A 128 3.13 9.40 -5.10
C TYR A 128 3.06 8.51 -3.86
N VAL A 129 3.81 7.40 -3.87
CA VAL A 129 3.69 6.33 -2.90
C VAL A 129 4.94 6.24 -2.03
N TYR A 130 4.77 6.26 -0.71
CA TYR A 130 5.89 6.17 0.21
C TYR A 130 5.56 5.43 1.52
N HIS A 131 6.59 4.88 2.18
CA HIS A 131 6.43 4.20 3.48
C HIS A 131 7.15 4.88 4.65
N SER A 132 8.15 5.73 4.40
CA SER A 132 8.86 6.48 5.46
C SER A 132 8.91 7.98 5.16
N SER A 133 8.58 8.79 6.16
CA SER A 133 8.81 10.24 6.15
C SER A 133 8.93 10.73 7.60
N LYS A 134 9.59 11.87 7.81
CA LYS A 134 9.71 12.47 9.17
C LYS A 134 8.39 13.06 9.67
N LYS A 135 7.57 13.55 8.75
CA LYS A 135 6.24 14.11 8.98
C LYS A 135 5.31 13.61 7.87
N PRO A 136 4.01 13.44 8.14
CA PRO A 136 3.04 13.22 7.08
C PRO A 136 3.16 14.30 6.01
N LEU A 137 3.09 13.90 4.74
CA LEU A 137 3.10 14.86 3.63
C LEU A 137 1.72 15.50 3.52
N ALA A 138 1.69 16.78 3.14
CA ALA A 138 0.46 17.45 2.76
C ALA A 138 0.05 17.00 1.36
N GLU A 139 -1.23 16.69 1.17
CA GLU A 139 -1.77 16.43 -0.16
C GLU A 139 -1.78 17.75 -0.96
N PRO A 140 -1.34 17.75 -2.23
CA PRO A 140 -1.47 18.90 -3.11
C PRO A 140 -2.94 19.28 -3.35
N ASP A 141 -3.21 20.54 -3.68
CA ASP A 141 -4.54 21.04 -4.07
C ASP A 141 -4.90 20.67 -5.54
N ASP A 142 -4.38 19.56 -6.02
CA ASP A 142 -4.52 19.07 -7.38
C ASP A 142 -5.10 17.65 -7.37
N ASP A 143 -6.34 17.52 -7.84
CA ASP A 143 -7.08 16.25 -7.90
C ASP A 143 -6.41 15.18 -8.78
N THR A 144 -5.51 15.59 -9.67
CA THR A 144 -4.75 14.68 -10.53
C THR A 144 -3.53 14.09 -9.81
N VAL A 145 -3.15 14.60 -8.64
CA VAL A 145 -2.10 14.04 -7.80
C VAL A 145 -2.70 13.32 -6.59
N THR A 146 -2.30 12.08 -6.37
CA THR A 146 -2.74 11.31 -5.21
C THR A 146 -1.54 10.83 -4.41
N VAL A 147 -1.44 11.30 -3.17
CA VAL A 147 -0.41 10.86 -2.22
C VAL A 147 -0.89 9.61 -1.49
N VAL A 148 -0.03 8.59 -1.42
CA VAL A 148 -0.31 7.32 -0.74
C VAL A 148 0.78 7.09 0.29
N GLY A 149 0.48 7.51 1.53
CA GLY A 149 1.35 7.28 2.69
C GLY A 149 1.26 5.85 3.25
N PRO A 150 2.02 5.56 4.33
CA PRO A 150 2.18 4.20 4.85
C PRO A 150 0.88 3.55 5.33
N HIS A 151 -0.01 4.29 6.00
CA HIS A 151 -1.27 3.75 6.50
C HIS A 151 -2.24 3.44 5.34
N LYS A 152 -2.46 4.40 4.43
CA LYS A 152 -3.28 4.20 3.23
C LYS A 152 -2.76 3.06 2.35
N LEU A 153 -1.44 2.98 2.14
CA LEU A 153 -0.84 1.86 1.40
C LEU A 153 -1.09 0.53 2.11
N THR A 154 -1.02 0.50 3.44
CA THR A 154 -1.27 -0.71 4.22
C THR A 154 -2.71 -1.18 4.11
N GLU A 155 -3.68 -0.27 4.19
CA GLU A 155 -5.09 -0.58 3.94
C GLU A 155 -5.26 -1.22 2.56
N MET A 156 -4.68 -0.61 1.52
CA MET A 156 -4.71 -1.16 0.16
C MET A 156 -4.06 -2.55 0.06
N VAL A 157 -2.96 -2.81 0.79
CA VAL A 157 -2.30 -4.12 0.85
C VAL A 157 -3.19 -5.18 1.49
N VAL A 158 -3.89 -4.82 2.58
CA VAL A 158 -4.82 -5.69 3.28
C VAL A 158 -6.02 -6.01 2.39
N GLU A 159 -6.64 -4.99 1.81
CA GLU A 159 -7.78 -5.13 0.90
C GLU A 159 -7.43 -5.94 -0.36
N ALA A 160 -6.22 -5.78 -0.88
CA ALA A 160 -5.71 -6.56 -2.01
C ALA A 160 -5.35 -8.02 -1.66
N GLY A 161 -5.43 -8.42 -0.38
CA GLY A 161 -5.08 -9.77 0.07
C GLY A 161 -3.58 -10.07 -0.03
N LEU A 162 -2.72 -9.06 -0.02
CA LEU A 162 -1.27 -9.19 -0.24
C LEU A 162 -0.46 -9.39 1.05
N VAL A 163 -1.12 -9.48 2.21
CA VAL A 163 -0.45 -9.64 3.52
C VAL A 163 0.45 -10.89 3.56
N SER A 164 -0.02 -12.03 3.06
CA SER A 164 0.79 -13.27 3.03
C SER A 164 2.00 -13.16 2.09
N TRP A 165 1.86 -12.41 0.99
CA TRP A 165 2.99 -12.12 0.09
C TRP A 165 4.05 -11.28 0.81
N LEU A 166 3.60 -10.25 1.54
CA LEU A 166 4.47 -9.34 2.28
C LEU A 166 5.25 -10.07 3.38
N ILE A 167 4.58 -10.92 4.18
CA ILE A 167 5.22 -11.75 5.22
C ILE A 167 6.35 -12.59 4.63
N ARG A 168 6.08 -13.28 3.52
CA ARG A 168 7.08 -14.11 2.83
C ARG A 168 8.27 -13.28 2.36
N LYS A 169 8.01 -12.10 1.77
CA LYS A 169 9.06 -11.21 1.26
C LYS A 169 9.91 -10.61 2.38
N ALA A 170 9.30 -10.08 3.44
CA ALA A 170 10.02 -9.53 4.59
C ALA A 170 10.92 -10.59 5.27
N SER A 171 10.45 -11.84 5.36
CA SER A 171 11.22 -12.96 5.92
C SER A 171 12.46 -13.33 5.07
N GLN A 172 12.35 -13.20 3.75
CA GLN A 172 13.45 -13.46 2.81
C GLN A 172 14.52 -12.35 2.86
N THR A 173 14.12 -11.10 3.07
CA THR A 173 15.06 -9.97 3.15
C THR A 173 16.03 -10.15 4.32
N ILE A 174 15.54 -10.58 5.49
CA ILE A 174 16.36 -10.80 6.70
C ILE A 174 17.34 -11.96 6.50
N SER A 175 16.89 -13.06 5.90
CA SER A 175 17.73 -14.23 5.65
C SER A 175 18.81 -13.96 4.57
N GLY A 176 18.49 -13.17 3.56
CA GLY A 176 19.45 -12.70 2.55
C GLY A 176 20.56 -11.82 3.12
N TRP A 177 20.24 -10.93 4.07
CA TRP A 177 21.22 -10.12 4.80
C TRP A 177 22.21 -10.99 5.59
N HIS A 178 21.72 -11.98 6.34
CA HIS A 178 22.58 -12.89 7.09
C HIS A 178 23.45 -13.78 6.20
N GLN A 179 22.99 -14.15 5.00
CA GLN A 179 23.80 -14.91 4.05
C GLN A 179 24.89 -14.04 3.39
N ARG A 180 24.56 -12.82 2.95
CA ARG A 180 25.56 -11.88 2.39
C ARG A 180 26.59 -11.45 3.42
N ALA A 181 26.18 -11.19 4.67
CA ALA A 181 27.10 -10.87 5.76
C ALA A 181 28.04 -12.04 6.08
N ARG A 182 27.55 -13.29 6.06
CA ARG A 182 28.39 -14.49 6.24
C ARG A 182 29.36 -14.71 5.07
N GLN A 183 28.91 -14.51 3.83
CA GLN A 183 29.79 -14.59 2.66
C GLN A 183 30.88 -13.51 2.71
N PHE A 184 30.55 -12.27 3.07
CA PHE A 184 31.50 -11.18 3.22
C PHE A 184 32.54 -11.43 4.34
N TRP A 185 32.13 -12.01 5.47
CA TRP A 185 33.05 -12.42 6.54
C TRP A 185 33.92 -13.62 6.17
N SER A 186 33.45 -14.50 5.28
CA SER A 186 34.22 -15.65 4.81
C SER A 186 35.32 -15.27 3.80
N THR A 187 35.11 -14.22 3.01
CA THR A 187 36.09 -13.69 2.05
C THR A 187 37.09 -12.73 2.71
N SER A 188 36.71 -12.00 3.76
CA SER A 188 37.62 -11.11 4.48
C SER A 188 38.66 -11.83 5.36
N ARG A 189 38.42 -13.09 5.76
CA ARG A 189 39.39 -13.94 6.48
C ARG A 189 40.45 -14.60 5.59
N ARG A 190 40.42 -14.39 4.26
CA ARG A 190 41.44 -14.90 3.32
C ARG A 190 42.37 -13.78 2.80
N ARG A 191 42.88 -12.92 3.68
CA ARG A 191 44.11 -12.16 3.35
C ARG A 191 45.31 -13.01 3.79
N PRO A 192 46.19 -13.45 2.87
CA PRO A 192 47.44 -14.09 3.26
C PRO A 192 48.30 -13.03 3.97
N CYS A 193 48.88 -13.38 5.12
CA CYS A 193 49.94 -12.59 5.73
C CYS A 193 51.08 -12.45 4.71
N MET A 194 51.38 -11.22 4.28
CA MET A 194 52.62 -10.95 3.55
C MET A 194 53.81 -11.18 4.50
N PRO A 195 54.87 -11.86 4.06
CA PRO A 195 56.09 -11.98 4.85
C PRO A 195 56.82 -10.64 4.88
N ALA A 196 57.21 -10.21 6.08
CA ALA A 196 58.01 -9.02 6.30
C ALA A 196 59.38 -9.16 5.62
N ARG A 197 59.78 -8.12 4.89
CA ARG A 197 61.16 -7.83 4.49
C ARG A 197 61.45 -6.37 4.77
#